data_AF-A0A8H4UYW2-F1
#
_entry.id   AF-A0A8H4UYW2-F1
#
_cell.length_a   1.000
_cell.length_b   1.000
_cell.length_c   1.000
_cell.angle_alpha   90.00
_cell.angle_beta   90.00
_cell.angle_gamma   90.00
#
_symmetry.space_group_name_H-M   'P 1'
#
loop_
_entity.id
_entity.type
_entity.pdbx_description
1 polymer ?
#
loop_
_entity_poly.entity_id
_entity_poly.type
_entity_poly.pdbx_seq_one_letter_code
_entity_poly.pdbx_strand_id
1 'polypeptide(L)'
;WLFYILAAWELDDSTDGESSGSRISKLRSRMYDWADPFKTVIEKLPDDTLIRQDQLRIWHTKPWNNHQGCVTLVGDAAHSMTFHRGQGGNLAIRDAYELFNKLVSVHNGESDQKSAIDTYDRGAFLRGEEVEISRQCTMAFLEYETMESSPVFHLGMNPAMEH
;
A
#
# COMPACT_ATOMS: atom_id res chain seq x y z
N TRP A 1 6.49 25.15 8.33
CA TRP A 1 5.73 24.01 7.79
C TRP A 1 6.68 22.87 7.52
N LEU A 2 6.31 21.66 7.94
CA LEU A 2 7.02 20.43 7.58
C LEU A 2 6.27 19.81 6.39
N PHE A 3 6.97 19.56 5.28
CA PHE A 3 6.39 18.92 4.11
C PHE A 3 6.89 17.48 4.03
N TYR A 4 5.98 16.57 3.68
CA TYR A 4 6.32 15.21 3.27
C TYR A 4 5.92 15.07 1.81
N ILE A 5 6.91 14.94 0.93
CA ILE A 5 6.69 14.79 -0.51
C ILE A 5 6.99 13.35 -0.88
N LEU A 6 5.96 12.67 -1.37
CA LEU A 6 6.10 11.39 -2.07
C LEU A 6 6.04 11.68 -3.56
N ALA A 7 7.10 11.32 -4.27
CA ALA A 7 7.14 11.35 -5.72
C ALA A 7 7.42 9.94 -6.23
N ALA A 8 6.64 9.51 -7.21
CA ALA A 8 6.75 8.20 -7.83
C ALA A 8 6.87 8.38 -9.35
N TRP A 9 7.63 7.50 -9.98
CA TRP A 9 7.81 7.41 -11.43
C TRP A 9 8.10 5.94 -11.77
N GLU A 10 7.93 5.58 -13.03
CA GLU A 10 8.36 4.26 -13.52
C GLU A 10 9.87 4.08 -13.33
N LEU A 11 10.27 2.87 -12.93
CA LEU A 11 11.68 2.56 -12.74
C LEU A 11 12.39 2.58 -14.10
N ASP A 12 13.42 3.43 -14.23
CA ASP A 12 14.45 3.23 -15.27
C ASP A 12 15.32 2.02 -14.88
N ASP A 13 15.80 1.26 -15.87
CA ASP A 13 16.61 0.03 -15.73
C ASP A 13 17.92 0.15 -14.89
N SER A 14 18.24 1.32 -14.31
CA SER A 14 19.55 1.63 -13.72
C SER A 14 19.51 2.48 -12.44
N THR A 15 18.69 2.12 -11.44
CA THR A 15 18.63 2.89 -10.16
C THR A 15 19.27 2.20 -8.95
N ASP A 16 19.79 0.98 -9.08
CA ASP A 16 20.47 0.30 -7.98
C ASP A 16 21.84 0.94 -7.70
N GLY A 17 22.01 1.48 -6.49
CA GLY A 17 23.29 2.01 -5.98
C GLY A 17 23.49 3.53 -6.09
N GLU A 18 22.46 4.31 -6.44
CA GLU A 18 22.61 5.77 -6.57
C GLU A 18 22.79 6.50 -5.23
N SER A 19 23.72 7.46 -5.20
CA SER A 19 23.92 8.34 -4.04
C SER A 19 22.75 9.32 -3.87
N SER A 20 22.55 9.81 -2.64
CA SER A 20 21.49 10.80 -2.33
C SER A 20 21.60 12.08 -3.17
N GLY A 21 22.82 12.52 -3.51
CA GLY A 21 23.04 13.68 -4.39
C GLY A 21 22.54 13.45 -5.83
N SER A 22 22.72 12.24 -6.37
CA SER A 22 22.15 11.88 -7.69
C SER A 22 20.62 11.96 -7.68
N ARG A 23 19.99 11.52 -6.57
CA ARG A 23 18.53 11.53 -6.41
C ARG A 23 17.94 12.94 -6.33
N ILE A 24 18.59 13.87 -5.63
CA ILE A 24 18.13 15.26 -5.55
C ILE A 24 18.17 15.92 -6.93
N SER A 25 19.25 15.75 -7.68
CA SER A 25 19.37 16.30 -9.03
C SER A 25 18.29 15.75 -9.96
N LYS A 26 18.00 14.45 -9.89
CA LYS A 26 16.88 13.84 -10.64
C LYS A 26 15.53 14.41 -10.22
N LEU A 27 15.30 14.58 -8.91
CA LEU A 27 14.05 15.14 -8.41
C LEU A 27 13.85 16.58 -8.88
N ARG A 28 14.91 17.42 -8.82
CA ARG A 28 14.91 18.78 -9.38
C ARG A 28 14.62 18.79 -10.87
N SER A 29 15.24 17.90 -11.64
CA SER A 29 15.00 17.80 -13.09
C SER A 29 13.56 17.40 -13.42
N ARG A 30 12.99 16.45 -12.68
CA ARG A 30 11.62 15.95 -12.92
C ARG A 30 10.53 16.92 -12.49
N MET A 31 10.83 17.77 -11.51
CA MET A 31 9.85 18.71 -10.92
C MET A 31 10.12 20.17 -11.32
N TYR A 32 10.97 20.41 -12.32
CA TYR A 32 11.38 21.76 -12.74
C TYR A 32 10.21 22.60 -13.31
N ASP A 33 9.26 21.95 -13.97
CA ASP A 33 8.08 22.56 -14.59
C ASP A 33 6.80 22.41 -13.74
N TRP A 34 6.92 21.85 -12.53
CA TRP A 34 5.78 21.71 -11.62
C TRP A 34 5.37 23.07 -11.05
N ALA A 35 4.09 23.17 -10.70
CA ALA A 35 3.58 24.35 -10.01
C ALA A 35 4.09 24.44 -8.57
N ASP A 36 4.11 25.65 -8.02
CA ASP A 36 4.37 25.85 -6.60
C ASP A 36 3.23 25.27 -5.72
N PRO A 37 3.56 24.73 -4.53
CA PRO A 37 4.85 24.82 -3.84
C PRO A 37 5.85 23.71 -4.19
N PHE A 38 5.47 22.72 -5.02
CA PHE A 38 6.27 21.51 -5.22
C PHE A 38 7.65 21.82 -5.81
N LYS A 39 7.70 22.66 -6.85
CA LYS A 39 8.96 23.13 -7.44
C LYS A 39 9.84 23.84 -6.42
N THR A 40 9.32 24.89 -5.78
CA THR A 40 10.07 25.68 -4.79
C THR A 40 10.61 24.83 -3.63
N VAL A 41 9.84 23.84 -3.16
CA VAL A 41 10.31 22.96 -2.07
C VAL A 41 11.52 22.14 -2.51
N ILE A 42 11.48 21.51 -3.68
CA ILE A 42 12.57 20.66 -4.17
C ILE A 42 13.82 21.49 -4.55
N GLU A 43 13.65 22.68 -5.13
CA GLU A 43 14.76 23.58 -5.43
C GLU A 43 15.53 24.00 -4.16
N LYS A 44 14.82 24.17 -3.03
CA LYS A 44 15.39 24.61 -1.76
C LYS A 44 15.92 23.49 -0.87
N LEU A 45 15.77 22.21 -1.26
CA LEU A 45 16.35 21.11 -0.51
C LEU A 45 17.89 21.21 -0.52
N PRO A 46 18.57 21.10 0.64
CA PRO A 46 20.03 20.96 0.69
C PRO A 46 20.52 19.74 -0.11
N ASP A 47 21.70 19.85 -0.74
CA ASP A 47 22.27 18.78 -1.58
C ASP A 47 22.64 17.50 -0.80
N ASP A 48 22.75 17.59 0.52
CA ASP A 48 22.99 16.47 1.44
C ASP A 48 21.68 15.87 2.00
N THR A 49 20.51 16.32 1.52
CA THR A 49 19.22 15.77 1.94
C THR A 49 19.16 14.27 1.64
N LEU A 50 18.90 13.47 2.66
CA LEU A 50 18.72 12.04 2.50
C LEU A 50 17.39 11.75 1.79
N ILE A 51 17.45 11.48 0.49
CA ILE A 51 16.32 10.92 -0.26
C ILE A 51 16.39 9.39 -0.20
N ARG A 52 15.37 8.81 0.46
CA ARG A 52 15.14 7.37 0.46
C ARG A 52 14.40 6.99 -0.81
N GLN A 53 14.89 5.96 -1.48
CA GLN A 53 14.15 5.28 -2.53
C GLN A 53 13.44 4.11 -1.87
N ASP A 54 12.15 3.98 -2.13
CA ASP A 54 11.38 2.80 -1.77
C ASP A 54 10.87 2.14 -3.04
N GLN A 55 10.97 0.82 -3.10
CA GLN A 55 10.42 0.05 -4.20
C GLN A 55 9.01 -0.38 -3.79
N LEU A 56 8.02 0.12 -4.51
CA LEU A 56 6.64 -0.30 -4.32
C LEU A 56 6.52 -1.78 -4.69
N ARG A 57 6.36 -2.63 -3.68
CA ARG A 57 6.12 -4.06 -3.84
C ARG A 57 4.69 -4.39 -3.46
N ILE A 58 4.01 -5.05 -4.38
CA ILE A 58 2.66 -5.58 -4.16
C ILE A 58 2.72 -7.08 -3.96
N TRP A 59 1.82 -7.60 -3.13
CA TRP A 59 1.57 -9.02 -2.99
C TRP A 59 0.11 -9.28 -3.26
N HIS A 60 -0.20 -9.82 -4.45
CA HIS A 60 -1.55 -10.30 -4.71
C HIS A 60 -1.88 -11.41 -3.71
N THR A 61 -2.87 -11.16 -2.87
CA THR A 61 -3.28 -12.09 -1.84
C THR A 61 -3.70 -13.41 -2.46
N LYS A 62 -3.08 -14.48 -1.99
CA LYS A 62 -3.35 -15.86 -2.41
C LYS A 62 -3.78 -16.65 -1.18
N PRO A 63 -4.58 -17.71 -1.34
CA PRO A 63 -4.83 -18.62 -0.24
C PRO A 63 -3.50 -19.16 0.32
N TRP A 64 -3.41 -19.26 1.65
CA TRP A 64 -2.25 -19.81 2.35
C TRP A 64 -2.63 -21.06 3.15
N ASN A 65 -1.62 -21.86 3.48
CA ASN A 65 -1.78 -22.96 4.42
C ASN A 65 -1.60 -22.42 5.84
N ASN A 66 -2.67 -22.40 6.62
CA ASN A 66 -2.67 -21.92 8.00
C ASN A 66 -2.23 -22.98 9.04
N HIS A 67 -1.76 -24.13 8.56
CA HIS A 67 -1.28 -25.24 9.39
C HIS A 67 -2.32 -25.68 10.44
N GLN A 68 -3.56 -25.93 10.00
CA GLN A 68 -4.68 -26.32 10.86
C GLN A 68 -5.05 -25.22 11.87
N GLY A 69 -4.97 -23.95 11.47
CA GLY A 69 -5.29 -22.79 12.30
C GLY A 69 -4.21 -22.41 13.32
N CYS A 70 -2.98 -22.89 13.16
CA CYS A 70 -1.86 -22.55 14.04
C CYS A 70 -1.08 -21.32 13.58
N VAL A 71 -1.22 -20.93 12.31
CA VAL A 71 -0.50 -19.81 11.69
C VAL A 71 -1.44 -19.04 10.80
N THR A 72 -1.36 -17.72 10.77
CA THR A 72 -2.11 -16.88 9.81
C THR A 72 -1.30 -15.64 9.42
N LEU A 73 -1.80 -14.87 8.44
CA LEU A 73 -1.23 -13.62 7.96
C LEU A 73 -2.15 -12.44 8.31
N VAL A 74 -1.55 -11.27 8.52
CA VAL A 74 -2.23 -10.04 8.96
C VAL A 74 -1.58 -8.84 8.27
N GLY A 75 -2.38 -7.84 7.89
CA GLY A 75 -1.90 -6.57 7.35
C GLY A 75 -1.09 -6.77 6.07
N ASP A 76 0.06 -6.08 5.96
CA ASP A 76 0.91 -6.15 4.76
C ASP A 76 1.44 -7.56 4.47
N ALA A 77 1.54 -8.43 5.48
CA ALA A 77 1.92 -9.83 5.26
C ALA A 77 0.84 -10.60 4.46
N ALA A 78 -0.43 -10.22 4.58
CA ALA A 78 -1.54 -10.82 3.84
C ALA A 78 -1.85 -10.06 2.54
N HIS A 79 -1.72 -8.73 2.53
CA HIS A 79 -2.15 -7.86 1.43
C HIS A 79 -1.28 -6.59 1.29
N SER A 80 0.03 -6.75 1.14
CA SER A 80 0.94 -5.65 0.79
C SER A 80 0.49 -4.97 -0.50
N MET A 81 0.29 -3.67 -0.44
CA MET A 81 -0.20 -2.84 -1.55
C MET A 81 0.51 -1.50 -1.61
N THR A 82 0.30 -0.77 -2.70
CA THR A 82 0.86 0.58 -2.85
C THR A 82 0.08 1.60 -2.03
N PHE A 83 0.69 2.76 -1.75
CA PHE A 83 0.03 3.81 -0.93
C PHE A 83 -1.08 4.56 -1.67
N HIS A 84 -1.16 4.44 -3.01
CA HIS A 84 -2.04 5.24 -3.87
C HIS A 84 -3.54 5.07 -3.56
N ARG A 85 -3.92 3.96 -2.95
CA ARG A 85 -5.30 3.66 -2.54
C ARG A 85 -5.60 4.02 -1.10
N GLY A 86 -4.57 4.16 -0.25
CA GLY A 86 -4.72 4.50 1.17
C GLY A 86 -5.38 3.44 2.06
N GLN A 87 -5.63 2.23 1.56
CA GLN A 87 -6.39 1.20 2.31
C GLN A 87 -5.53 0.26 3.16
N GLY A 88 -4.21 0.20 2.96
CA GLY A 88 -3.35 -0.74 3.70
C GLY A 88 -3.52 -0.65 5.23
N GLY A 89 -3.53 0.57 5.77
CA GLY A 89 -3.77 0.80 7.20
C GLY A 89 -5.17 0.40 7.66
N ASN A 90 -6.20 0.70 6.88
CA ASN A 90 -7.59 0.32 7.20
C ASN A 90 -7.74 -1.21 7.24
N LEU A 91 -7.13 -1.92 6.29
CA LEU A 91 -7.14 -3.38 6.26
C LEU A 91 -6.38 -3.97 7.45
N ALA A 92 -5.20 -3.44 7.79
CA ALA A 92 -4.45 -3.92 8.94
C ALA A 92 -5.21 -3.75 10.27
N ILE A 93 -5.90 -2.62 10.45
CA ILE A 93 -6.75 -2.40 11.64
C ILE A 93 -7.94 -3.37 11.65
N ARG A 94 -8.58 -3.56 10.50
CA ARG A 94 -9.72 -4.49 10.36
C ARG A 94 -9.30 -5.93 10.63
N ASP A 95 -8.15 -6.36 10.13
CA ASP A 95 -7.61 -7.68 10.40
C ASP A 95 -7.36 -7.89 11.89
N ALA A 96 -6.71 -6.92 12.54
CA ALA A 96 -6.44 -7.00 13.97
C ALA A 96 -7.74 -7.15 14.79
N TYR A 97 -8.78 -6.37 14.44
CA TYR A 97 -10.09 -6.46 15.08
C TYR A 97 -10.77 -7.81 14.83
N GLU A 98 -10.83 -8.28 13.58
CA GLU A 98 -11.49 -9.53 13.25
C GLU A 98 -10.76 -10.74 13.84
N LEU A 99 -9.43 -10.79 13.74
CA LEU A 99 -8.62 -11.86 14.33
C LEU A 99 -8.76 -11.86 15.85
N PHE A 100 -8.71 -10.70 16.51
CA PHE A 100 -8.92 -10.61 17.95
C PHE A 100 -10.25 -11.24 18.38
N ASN A 101 -11.35 -10.91 17.69
CA ASN A 101 -12.67 -11.48 18.00
C ASN A 101 -12.71 -13.00 17.80
N LYS A 102 -12.02 -13.54 16.78
CA LYS A 102 -11.89 -15.00 16.60
C LYS A 102 -11.09 -15.65 17.72
N LEU A 103 -10.01 -15.03 18.17
CA LEU A 103 -9.21 -15.56 19.28
C LEU A 103 -9.98 -15.51 20.60
N VAL A 104 -10.79 -14.47 20.83
CA VAL A 104 -11.67 -14.39 22.00
C VAL A 104 -12.74 -15.48 21.97
N SER A 105 -13.39 -15.74 20.84
CA SER A 105 -14.40 -16.81 20.75
C SER A 105 -13.79 -18.19 21.02
N VAL A 106 -12.56 -18.43 20.56
CA VAL A 106 -11.80 -19.66 20.89
C VAL A 106 -11.48 -19.72 22.38
N HIS A 107 -11.01 -18.63 22.97
CA HIS A 107 -10.69 -18.56 24.41
C HIS A 107 -11.91 -18.85 25.29
N ASN A 108 -13.09 -18.36 24.89
CA ASN A 108 -14.34 -18.60 25.60
C ASN A 108 -14.95 -20.00 25.35
N GLY A 109 -14.36 -20.79 24.45
CA GLY A 109 -14.88 -22.11 24.07
C GLY A 109 -16.12 -22.07 23.16
N GLU A 110 -16.39 -20.93 22.52
CA GLU A 110 -17.51 -20.71 21.59
C GLU A 110 -17.22 -21.23 20.18
N SER A 111 -15.94 -21.43 19.84
CA SER A 111 -15.50 -21.91 18.53
C SER A 111 -14.22 -22.73 18.64
N ASP A 112 -14.03 -23.70 17.74
CA ASP A 112 -12.74 -24.37 17.62
C ASP A 112 -11.71 -23.47 16.91
N GLN A 113 -10.44 -23.59 17.30
CA GLN A 113 -9.36 -22.73 16.78
C GLN A 113 -9.24 -22.80 15.26
N LYS A 114 -9.33 -24.02 14.71
CA LYS A 114 -9.16 -24.23 13.27
C LYS A 114 -10.25 -23.49 12.49
N SER A 115 -11.52 -23.71 12.81
CA SER A 115 -12.64 -23.06 12.11
C SER A 115 -12.64 -21.54 12.31
N ALA A 116 -12.23 -21.06 13.49
CA ALA A 116 -12.13 -19.63 13.77
C ALA A 116 -11.08 -18.95 12.87
N ILE A 117 -9.89 -19.56 12.75
CA ILE A 117 -8.82 -19.05 11.88
C ILE A 117 -9.17 -19.24 10.39
N ASP A 118 -9.75 -20.38 9.99
CA ASP A 118 -10.22 -20.59 8.60
C ASP A 118 -11.24 -19.50 8.17
N THR A 119 -12.10 -19.09 9.10
CA THR A 119 -13.08 -18.02 8.86
C THR A 119 -12.41 -16.66 8.72
N TYR A 120 -11.44 -16.34 9.59
CA TYR A 120 -10.66 -15.12 9.49
C TYR A 120 -9.86 -15.06 8.17
N ASP A 121 -9.15 -16.15 7.84
CA ASP A 121 -8.32 -16.25 6.64
C ASP A 121 -9.13 -16.03 5.36
N ARG A 122 -10.37 -16.54 5.32
CA ARG A 122 -11.27 -16.27 4.20
C ARG A 122 -11.63 -14.79 4.08
N GLY A 123 -11.89 -14.13 5.20
CA GLY A 123 -12.14 -12.69 5.22
C GLY A 123 -10.94 -11.88 4.74
N ALA A 124 -9.75 -12.18 5.26
CA ALA A 124 -8.50 -11.54 4.86
C ALA A 124 -8.17 -11.79 3.37
N PHE A 125 -8.39 -13.00 2.87
CA PHE A 125 -8.25 -13.32 1.45
C PHE A 125 -9.16 -12.45 0.57
N LEU A 126 -10.45 -12.32 0.92
CA LEU A 126 -11.40 -11.51 0.16
C LEU A 126 -11.05 -10.02 0.17
N ARG A 127 -10.60 -9.48 1.32
CA ARG A 127 -10.10 -8.11 1.42
C ARG A 127 -8.87 -7.84 0.55
N GLY A 128 -8.12 -8.88 0.20
CA GLY A 128 -6.97 -8.82 -0.70
C GLY A 128 -7.27 -8.28 -2.11
N GLU A 129 -8.53 -8.19 -2.52
CA GLU A 129 -8.95 -7.52 -3.76
C GLU A 129 -8.46 -6.07 -3.84
N GLU A 130 -8.39 -5.37 -2.70
CA GLU A 130 -7.87 -4.01 -2.62
C GLU A 130 -6.42 -3.87 -3.10
N VAL A 131 -5.63 -4.95 -3.08
CA VAL A 131 -4.26 -4.93 -3.61
C VAL A 131 -4.27 -4.66 -5.11
N GLU A 132 -5.14 -5.33 -5.86
CA GLU A 132 -5.23 -5.16 -7.32
C GLU A 132 -5.80 -3.78 -7.67
N ILE A 133 -6.80 -3.33 -6.92
CA ILE A 133 -7.37 -1.98 -7.07
C ILE A 133 -6.28 -0.93 -6.83
N SER A 134 -5.46 -1.10 -5.78
CA SER A 134 -4.35 -0.20 -5.49
C SER A 134 -3.31 -0.17 -6.59
N ARG A 135 -3.02 -1.33 -7.21
CA ARG A 135 -2.13 -1.40 -8.37
C ARG A 135 -2.70 -0.60 -9.54
N GLN A 136 -3.98 -0.75 -9.86
CA GLN A 136 -4.63 0.01 -10.93
C GLN A 136 -4.60 1.52 -10.66
N CYS A 137 -4.86 1.94 -9.42
CA CYS A 137 -4.71 3.34 -9.03
C CYS A 137 -3.28 3.85 -9.24
N THR A 138 -2.28 3.04 -8.89
CA THR A 138 -0.85 3.40 -9.09
C THR A 138 -0.55 3.67 -10.55
N MET A 139 -0.98 2.78 -11.45
CA MET A 139 -0.79 2.98 -12.89
C MET A 139 -1.50 4.25 -13.38
N ALA A 140 -2.72 4.50 -12.91
CA ALA A 140 -3.48 5.69 -13.28
C ALA A 140 -2.84 7.02 -12.81
N PHE A 141 -2.13 7.01 -11.67
CA PHE A 141 -1.36 8.17 -11.23
C PHE A 141 -0.12 8.45 -12.10
N LEU A 142 0.40 7.45 -12.80
CA LEU A 142 1.52 7.58 -13.72
C LEU A 142 1.05 7.92 -15.15
N GLU A 143 -0.14 7.45 -15.54
CA GLU A 143 -0.71 7.64 -16.87
C GLU A 143 -2.02 8.44 -16.81
N TYR A 144 -1.92 9.77 -17.03
CA TYR A 144 -3.07 10.69 -16.94
C TYR A 144 -4.28 10.25 -17.79
N GLU A 145 -4.05 9.67 -18.97
CA GLU A 145 -5.11 9.21 -19.88
C GLU A 145 -6.03 8.14 -19.25
N THR A 146 -5.50 7.36 -18.30
CA THR A 146 -6.25 6.31 -17.62
C THR A 146 -6.86 6.75 -16.29
N MET A 147 -6.62 8.01 -15.88
CA MET A 147 -7.10 8.54 -14.59
C MET A 147 -8.63 8.53 -14.49
N GLU A 148 -9.34 9.01 -15.51
CA GLU A 148 -10.81 9.15 -15.47
C GLU A 148 -11.54 7.81 -15.43
N SER A 149 -10.93 6.74 -15.93
CA SER A 149 -11.46 5.36 -15.90
C SER A 149 -10.96 4.55 -14.72
N SER A 150 -10.10 5.12 -13.87
CA SER A 150 -9.43 4.41 -12.79
C SER A 150 -10.33 4.21 -11.57
N PRO A 151 -10.06 3.19 -10.75
CA PRO A 151 -10.78 3.00 -9.49
C PRO A 151 -10.65 4.17 -8.52
N VAL A 152 -9.52 4.90 -8.50
CA VAL A 152 -9.38 6.07 -7.61
C VAL A 152 -10.34 7.20 -8.00
N PHE A 153 -10.64 7.37 -9.28
CA PHE A 153 -11.58 8.39 -9.74
C PHE A 153 -13.04 8.03 -9.40
N HIS A 154 -13.40 6.75 -9.50
CA HIS A 154 -14.77 6.30 -9.27
C HIS A 154 -15.09 5.91 -7.82
N LEU A 155 -14.17 5.23 -7.13
CA LEU A 155 -14.36 4.74 -5.76
C LEU A 155 -13.79 5.71 -4.72
N GLY A 156 -12.85 6.58 -5.10
CA GLY A 156 -12.12 7.44 -4.18
C GLY A 156 -11.42 6.63 -3.08
N MET A 157 -11.74 6.93 -1.83
CA MET A 157 -11.22 6.25 -0.63
C MET A 157 -12.23 5.26 -0.01
N ASN A 158 -13.39 5.03 -0.62
CA ASN A 158 -14.37 4.07 -0.11
C ASN A 158 -13.90 2.64 -0.40
N PRO A 159 -14.08 1.66 0.50
CA PRO A 159 -13.70 0.27 0.27
C PRO A 159 -14.47 -0.33 -0.92
N ALA A 160 -13.83 -1.24 -1.64
CA ALA A 160 -14.40 -1.88 -2.83
C ALA A 160 -15.52 -2.87 -2.50
N MET A 161 -15.48 -3.45 -1.29
CA MET A 161 -16.52 -4.32 -0.78
C MET A 161 -17.15 -3.72 0.48
N GLU A 162 -18.45 -3.47 0.42
CA GLU A 162 -19.28 -3.25 1.61
C GLU A 162 -19.50 -4.61 2.29
N HIS A 163 -19.13 -4.71 3.56
CA HIS A 163 -19.26 -5.91 4.38
C HIS A 163 -19.90 -5.54 5.71
#